data_AF-A0AAD4CTU9-F1
#
_entry.id   AF-A0AAD4CTU9-F1
#
_cell.length_a   1.000
_cell.length_b   1.000
_cell.length_c   1.000
_cell.angle_alpha   90.00
_cell.angle_beta   90.00
_cell.angle_gamma   90.00
#
_symmetry.space_group_name_H-M   'P 1'
#
loop_
_entity.id
_entity.type
_entity.pdbx_description
1 polymer ?
#
loop_
_entity_poly.entity_id
_entity_poly.type
_entity_poly.pdbx_seq_one_letter_code
_entity_poly.pdbx_strand_id
1 'polypeptide(L)'
;MAPSSSLLTAFTGQRTISAYPTIDDLVTGIDNLTNLNDSLSVGIEAYSGGVVDLLRLVQSVYKVYEAVTTLRQRVELMGDFTQNQNEEENVKAAGHRLCISLNASMFAASHRVYLIKRVPGGNSIVRPVLKQVATAKADLQRALVSRCSPGTEKEFETENEEFQNIYNAILKDLNSHHYHYLDHKYKDLSFDYRKEPRVR
;
A
#
# COMPACT_ATOMS: atom_id res chain seq x y z
N MET A 1 -10.12 -42.03 35.07
CA MET A 1 -10.88 -40.83 34.66
C MET A 1 -10.14 -39.63 35.25
N ALA A 2 -9.62 -38.65 34.53
CA ALA A 2 -9.83 -38.19 33.15
C ALA A 2 -8.48 -37.85 32.46
N PRO A 3 -8.41 -37.81 31.12
CA PRO A 3 -7.22 -37.36 30.41
C PRO A 3 -7.18 -35.83 30.40
N SER A 4 -6.04 -35.27 30.78
CA SER A 4 -5.74 -33.84 30.70
C SER A 4 -5.80 -33.38 29.26
N SER A 5 -6.81 -32.57 28.95
CA SER A 5 -7.10 -32.06 27.62
C SER A 5 -5.96 -31.20 27.09
N SER A 6 -5.27 -31.70 26.06
CA SER A 6 -4.39 -30.94 25.17
C SER A 6 -5.21 -29.94 24.34
N LEU A 7 -5.72 -28.88 24.97
CA LEU A 7 -6.49 -27.82 24.31
C LEU A 7 -5.63 -26.66 23.78
N LEU A 8 -4.31 -26.71 23.95
CA LEU A 8 -3.38 -25.67 23.50
C LEU A 8 -2.76 -25.93 22.11
N THR A 9 -3.04 -27.07 21.49
CA THR A 9 -2.49 -27.40 20.15
C THR A 9 -3.40 -26.99 18.99
N ALA A 10 -4.58 -26.41 19.27
CA ALA A 10 -5.61 -26.18 18.26
C ALA A 10 -5.53 -24.83 17.51
N PHE A 11 -4.54 -23.96 17.79
CA PHE A 11 -4.46 -22.63 17.19
C PHE A 11 -3.10 -22.28 16.57
N THR A 12 -2.25 -23.26 16.26
CA THR A 12 -1.16 -23.06 15.29
C THR A 12 -1.61 -23.56 13.92
N GLY A 13 -2.70 -22.97 13.41
CA GLY A 13 -2.95 -22.96 11.98
C GLY A 13 -1.91 -22.05 11.33
N GLN A 14 -0.64 -22.47 11.33
CA GLN A 14 0.37 -21.90 10.45
C GLN A 14 -0.16 -22.17 9.04
N ARG A 15 -0.84 -21.17 8.45
CA ARG A 15 -1.07 -21.18 7.01
C ARG A 15 0.31 -21.37 6.39
N THR A 16 0.54 -22.53 5.79
CA THR A 16 1.74 -22.80 5.03
C THR A 16 1.69 -21.89 3.82
N ILE A 17 2.36 -20.74 3.90
CA ILE A 17 2.47 -19.81 2.79
C ILE A 17 3.55 -20.37 1.86
N SER A 18 3.16 -20.70 0.64
CA SER A 18 4.08 -21.13 -0.42
C SER A 18 4.51 -19.93 -1.27
N ALA A 19 5.67 -20.03 -1.92
CA ALA A 19 6.06 -19.10 -2.98
C ALA A 19 4.99 -19.01 -4.08
N TYR A 20 5.05 -17.95 -4.89
CA TYR A 20 4.30 -17.96 -6.14
C TYR A 20 4.85 -19.05 -7.07
N PRO A 21 3.96 -19.84 -7.72
CA PRO A 21 4.40 -20.89 -8.63
C PRO A 21 5.16 -20.34 -9.85
N THR A 22 4.77 -19.15 -10.33
CA THR A 22 5.34 -18.48 -11.50
C THR A 22 5.46 -16.97 -11.27
N ILE A 23 6.22 -16.28 -12.13
CA ILE A 23 6.28 -14.81 -12.17
C ILE A 23 4.93 -14.21 -12.58
N ASP A 24 4.19 -14.86 -13.48
CA ASP A 24 2.84 -14.41 -13.88
C ASP A 24 1.87 -14.40 -12.69
N ASP A 25 1.97 -15.39 -11.79
CA ASP A 25 1.19 -15.42 -10.55
C ASP A 25 1.58 -14.28 -9.60
N LEU A 26 2.89 -13.93 -9.55
CA LEU A 26 3.36 -12.77 -8.80
C LEU A 26 2.80 -11.47 -9.39
N VAL A 27 2.91 -11.26 -10.70
CA VAL A 27 2.38 -10.08 -11.40
C VAL A 27 0.87 -9.96 -11.17
N THR A 28 0.14 -11.07 -11.26
CA THR A 28 -1.29 -11.11 -10.93
C THR A 28 -1.55 -10.75 -9.47
N GLY A 29 -0.69 -11.21 -8.55
CA GLY A 29 -0.73 -10.82 -7.14
C GLY A 29 -0.53 -9.32 -6.92
N ILE A 30 0.43 -8.72 -7.62
CA ILE A 30 0.69 -7.27 -7.58
C ILE A 30 -0.51 -6.51 -8.15
N ASP A 31 -1.06 -6.96 -9.28
CA ASP A 31 -2.22 -6.31 -9.92
C ASP A 31 -3.48 -6.38 -9.05
N ASN A 32 -3.72 -7.51 -8.36
CA ASN A 32 -4.78 -7.62 -7.38
C ASN A 32 -4.60 -6.65 -6.21
N LEU A 33 -3.37 -6.48 -5.73
CA LEU A 33 -3.05 -5.52 -4.70
C LEU A 33 -3.28 -4.08 -5.17
N THR A 34 -2.89 -3.75 -6.40
CA THR A 34 -3.16 -2.46 -7.05
C THR A 34 -4.67 -2.18 -7.08
N ASN A 35 -5.48 -3.13 -7.55
CA ASN A 35 -6.95 -2.99 -7.60
C ASN A 35 -7.59 -2.80 -6.21
N LEU A 36 -7.09 -3.51 -5.20
CA LEU A 36 -7.53 -3.34 -3.82
C LEU A 36 -7.19 -1.94 -3.30
N ASN A 37 -6.02 -1.43 -3.64
CA ASN A 37 -5.57 -0.10 -3.25
C ASN A 37 -6.34 1.00 -4.01
N ASP A 38 -6.65 0.82 -5.29
CA ASP A 38 -7.51 1.75 -6.05
C ASP A 38 -8.91 1.83 -5.44
N SER A 39 -9.47 0.69 -5.03
CA SER A 39 -10.75 0.64 -4.32
C SER A 39 -10.70 1.37 -2.98
N LEU A 40 -9.58 1.28 -2.26
CA LEU A 40 -9.32 2.05 -1.05
C LEU A 40 -9.24 3.55 -1.36
N SER A 41 -8.55 3.96 -2.43
CA SER A 41 -8.45 5.36 -2.87
C SER A 41 -9.82 5.98 -3.07
N VAL A 42 -10.71 5.29 -3.82
CA VAL A 42 -12.10 5.73 -4.04
C VAL A 42 -12.85 5.85 -2.71
N GLY A 43 -12.65 4.91 -1.79
CA GLY A 43 -13.23 4.97 -0.45
C GLY A 43 -12.76 6.20 0.34
N ILE A 44 -11.46 6.51 0.28
CA ILE A 44 -10.87 7.69 0.94
C ILE A 44 -11.44 8.97 0.32
N GLU A 45 -11.54 9.05 -1.00
CA GLU A 45 -12.13 10.21 -1.68
C GLU A 45 -13.59 10.43 -1.29
N ALA A 46 -14.36 9.35 -1.16
CA ALA A 46 -15.76 9.39 -0.75
C ALA A 46 -15.98 9.68 0.75
N TYR A 47 -14.93 9.64 1.57
CA TYR A 47 -15.04 9.88 3.01
C TYR A 47 -15.47 11.31 3.31
N SER A 48 -16.60 11.43 4.00
CA SER A 48 -17.24 12.70 4.34
C SER A 48 -17.12 13.06 5.83
N GLY A 49 -16.43 12.22 6.62
CA GLY A 49 -16.28 12.40 8.07
C GLY A 49 -17.01 11.34 8.88
N GLY A 50 -16.84 11.38 10.20
CA GLY A 50 -17.52 10.49 11.13
C GLY A 50 -16.70 9.27 11.53
N VAL A 51 -16.82 8.87 12.81
CA VAL A 51 -16.01 7.80 13.39
C VAL A 51 -16.27 6.44 12.75
N VAL A 52 -17.51 6.13 12.39
CA VAL A 52 -17.88 4.84 11.79
C VAL A 52 -17.23 4.68 10.43
N ASP A 53 -17.30 5.70 9.58
CA ASP A 53 -16.71 5.65 8.24
C ASP A 53 -15.18 5.69 8.30
N LEU A 54 -14.60 6.40 9.26
CA LEU A 54 -13.17 6.34 9.52
C LEU A 54 -12.72 4.92 9.89
N LEU A 55 -13.45 4.23 10.77
CA LEU A 55 -13.13 2.86 11.16
C LEU A 55 -13.29 1.87 9.99
N ARG A 56 -14.29 2.07 9.12
CA ARG A 56 -14.44 1.28 7.89
C ARG A 56 -13.25 1.47 6.94
N LEU A 57 -12.78 2.71 6.76
CA LEU A 57 -11.58 2.97 5.98
C LEU A 57 -10.36 2.28 6.56
N VAL A 58 -10.15 2.39 7.88
CA VAL A 58 -9.06 1.72 8.57
C VAL A 58 -9.11 0.20 8.37
N GLN A 59 -10.29 -0.42 8.43
CA GLN A 59 -10.46 -1.84 8.11
C GLN A 59 -10.08 -2.15 6.66
N SER A 60 -10.44 -1.31 5.69
CA SER A 60 -10.01 -1.46 4.30
C SER A 60 -8.49 -1.36 4.16
N VAL A 61 -7.84 -0.43 4.86
CA VAL A 61 -6.37 -0.34 4.90
C VAL A 61 -5.75 -1.61 5.47
N TYR A 62 -6.32 -2.19 6.53
CA TYR A 62 -5.84 -3.46 7.07
C TYR A 62 -5.94 -4.62 6.08
N LYS A 63 -6.99 -4.68 5.26
CA LYS A 63 -7.09 -5.68 4.17
C LYS A 63 -5.96 -5.52 3.14
N VAL A 64 -5.67 -4.28 2.75
CA VAL A 64 -4.54 -3.99 1.84
C VAL A 64 -3.22 -4.39 2.51
N TYR A 65 -3.02 -4.05 3.79
CA TYR A 65 -1.83 -4.41 4.56
C TYR A 65 -1.62 -5.93 4.67
N GLU A 66 -2.68 -6.71 4.91
CA GLU A 66 -2.62 -8.17 4.94
C GLU A 66 -2.24 -8.75 3.57
N ALA A 67 -2.79 -8.18 2.48
CA ALA A 67 -2.45 -8.57 1.11
C ALA A 67 -0.98 -8.25 0.80
N VAL A 68 -0.48 -7.05 1.16
CA VAL A 68 0.94 -6.67 1.04
C VAL A 68 1.83 -7.64 1.79
N THR A 69 1.49 -7.95 3.05
CA THR A 69 2.29 -8.83 3.91
C THR A 69 2.35 -10.24 3.33
N THR A 70 1.22 -10.75 2.84
CA THR A 70 1.15 -12.06 2.18
C THR A 70 1.99 -12.06 0.91
N LEU A 71 1.86 -11.04 0.07
CA LEU A 71 2.62 -10.93 -1.17
C LEU A 71 4.12 -10.87 -0.92
N ARG A 72 4.56 -10.05 0.05
CA ARG A 72 5.97 -9.99 0.49
C ARG A 72 6.49 -11.36 0.90
N GLN A 73 5.77 -12.06 1.78
CA GLN A 73 6.17 -13.39 2.25
C GLN A 73 6.32 -14.39 1.11
N ARG A 74 5.46 -14.31 0.08
CA ARG A 74 5.58 -15.16 -1.11
C ARG A 74 6.78 -14.81 -1.97
N VAL A 75 7.06 -13.52 -2.18
CA VAL A 75 8.23 -13.02 -2.93
C VAL A 75 9.53 -13.41 -2.25
N GLU A 76 9.60 -13.34 -0.92
CA GLU A 76 10.78 -13.75 -0.15
C GLU A 76 11.14 -15.23 -0.36
N LEU A 77 10.19 -16.08 -0.75
CA LEU A 77 10.41 -17.49 -1.05
C LEU A 77 10.76 -17.77 -2.52
N MET A 78 10.74 -16.76 -3.39
CA MET A 78 11.08 -16.90 -4.81
C MET A 78 12.60 -16.80 -5.04
N GLY A 79 13.05 -17.36 -6.17
CA GLY A 79 14.39 -17.11 -6.69
C GLY A 79 14.51 -15.73 -7.33
N ASP A 80 15.71 -15.42 -7.82
CA ASP A 80 15.98 -14.14 -8.48
C ASP A 80 15.30 -14.08 -9.86
N PHE A 81 14.76 -12.91 -10.21
CA PHE A 81 14.03 -12.65 -11.46
C PHE A 81 14.97 -12.41 -12.65
N THR A 82 16.28 -12.36 -12.39
CA THR A 82 17.33 -12.01 -13.35
C THR A 82 17.57 -13.08 -14.43
N GLN A 83 16.96 -14.26 -14.29
CA GLN A 83 17.11 -15.36 -15.25
C GLN A 83 16.45 -15.08 -16.60
N ASN A 84 15.46 -14.18 -16.63
CA ASN A 84 14.74 -13.79 -17.84
C ASN A 84 14.42 -12.29 -17.79
N GLN A 85 15.04 -11.51 -18.68
CA GLN A 85 14.83 -10.05 -18.72
C GLN A 85 13.36 -9.66 -18.87
N ASN A 86 12.56 -10.43 -19.61
CA ASN A 86 11.14 -10.14 -19.77
C ASN A 86 10.35 -10.34 -18.47
N GLU A 87 10.74 -11.30 -17.63
CA GLU A 87 10.09 -11.55 -16.34
C GLU A 87 10.38 -10.42 -15.35
N GLU A 88 11.63 -9.97 -15.29
CA GLU A 88 12.02 -8.83 -14.46
C GLU A 88 11.29 -7.54 -14.89
N GLU A 89 11.24 -7.25 -16.19
CA GLU A 89 10.52 -6.08 -16.73
C GLU A 89 9.02 -6.13 -16.42
N ASN A 90 8.39 -7.31 -16.50
CA ASN A 90 6.98 -7.46 -16.14
C ASN A 90 6.72 -7.18 -14.64
N VAL A 91 7.60 -7.67 -13.76
CA VAL A 91 7.51 -7.39 -12.32
C VAL A 91 7.74 -5.91 -12.04
N LYS A 92 8.72 -5.27 -12.69
CA LYS A 92 8.96 -3.83 -12.59
C LYS A 92 7.75 -3.02 -13.02
N ALA A 93 7.18 -3.32 -14.19
CA ALA A 93 6.00 -2.64 -14.70
C ALA A 93 4.79 -2.77 -13.77
N ALA A 94 4.57 -3.95 -13.19
CA ALA A 94 3.55 -4.16 -12.16
C ALA A 94 3.85 -3.36 -10.88
N GLY A 95 5.11 -3.34 -10.45
CA GLY A 95 5.58 -2.53 -9.32
C GLY A 95 5.33 -1.04 -9.50
N HIS A 96 5.58 -0.48 -10.69
CA HIS A 96 5.33 0.93 -10.99
C HIS A 96 3.84 1.26 -10.89
N ARG A 97 2.98 0.40 -11.45
CA ARG A 97 1.52 0.57 -11.33
C ARG A 97 1.06 0.58 -9.88
N LEU A 98 1.60 -0.32 -9.05
CA LEU A 98 1.31 -0.33 -7.62
C LEU A 98 1.78 0.94 -6.91
N CYS A 99 3.00 1.42 -7.20
CA CYS A 99 3.53 2.65 -6.63
C CYS A 99 2.66 3.87 -6.98
N ILE A 100 2.25 4.00 -8.24
CA ILE A 100 1.34 5.05 -8.71
C ILE A 100 0.00 4.99 -7.95
N SER A 101 -0.61 3.80 -7.85
CA SER A 101 -1.85 3.60 -7.11
C SER A 101 -1.72 3.98 -5.63
N LEU A 102 -0.61 3.59 -4.98
CA LEU A 102 -0.32 3.96 -3.59
C LEU A 102 -0.18 5.47 -3.41
N ASN A 103 0.50 6.15 -4.34
CA ASN A 103 0.63 7.60 -4.32
C ASN A 103 -0.74 8.28 -4.48
N ALA A 104 -1.61 7.78 -5.36
CA ALA A 104 -2.98 8.27 -5.50
C ALA A 104 -3.79 8.14 -4.19
N SER A 105 -3.69 6.98 -3.51
CA SER A 105 -4.37 6.76 -2.23
C SER A 105 -3.87 7.68 -1.12
N MET A 106 -2.54 7.88 -1.05
CA MET A 106 -1.93 8.83 -0.11
C MET A 106 -2.34 10.26 -0.43
N PHE A 107 -2.40 10.61 -1.71
CA PHE A 107 -2.84 11.92 -2.17
C PHE A 107 -4.29 12.20 -1.76
N ALA A 108 -5.19 11.25 -2.01
CA ALA A 108 -6.58 11.29 -1.55
C ALA A 108 -6.67 11.46 -0.03
N ALA A 109 -5.86 10.72 0.74
CA ALA A 109 -5.82 10.82 2.19
C ALA A 109 -5.37 12.21 2.66
N SER A 110 -4.43 12.83 1.95
CA SER A 110 -3.95 14.19 2.26
C SER A 110 -5.06 15.23 2.19
N HIS A 111 -5.98 15.08 1.23
CA HIS A 111 -7.17 15.94 1.09
C HIS A 111 -8.30 15.63 2.09
N ARG A 112 -8.13 14.66 2.99
CA ARG A 112 -9.14 14.24 3.96
C ARG A 112 -8.69 14.37 5.41
N VAL A 113 -7.46 14.85 5.64
CA VAL A 113 -6.89 15.05 6.98
C VAL A 113 -7.78 15.94 7.86
N TYR A 114 -8.35 17.01 7.31
CA TYR A 114 -9.23 17.90 8.08
C TYR A 114 -10.48 17.18 8.62
N LEU A 115 -11.03 16.21 7.89
CA LEU A 115 -12.17 15.39 8.34
C LEU A 115 -11.74 14.41 9.43
N ILE A 116 -10.56 13.82 9.29
CA ILE A 116 -9.97 12.94 10.31
C ILE A 116 -9.79 13.70 11.63
N LYS A 117 -9.28 14.94 11.57
CA LYS A 117 -9.08 15.80 12.76
C LYS A 117 -10.36 16.20 13.47
N ARG A 118 -11.51 16.15 12.79
CA ARG A 118 -12.83 16.42 13.39
C ARG A 118 -13.39 15.23 14.14
N VAL A 119 -12.89 14.02 13.89
CA VAL A 119 -13.29 12.82 14.65
C VAL A 119 -12.56 12.80 15.99
N PRO A 120 -13.27 12.66 17.13
CA PRO A 120 -12.62 12.47 18.42
C PRO A 120 -11.66 11.29 18.39
N GLY A 121 -10.37 11.55 18.66
CA GLY A 121 -9.32 10.52 18.59
C GLY A 121 -8.90 10.11 17.17
N GLY A 122 -9.43 10.73 16.11
CA GLY A 122 -9.13 10.36 14.71
C GLY A 122 -7.64 10.38 14.38
N ASN A 123 -6.89 11.37 14.87
CA ASN A 123 -5.44 11.44 14.67
C ASN A 123 -4.71 10.25 15.32
N SER A 124 -5.13 9.85 16.52
CA SER A 124 -4.56 8.71 17.24
C SER A 124 -4.86 7.37 16.56
N ILE A 125 -5.98 7.29 15.83
CA ILE A 125 -6.36 6.12 15.02
C ILE A 125 -5.53 6.06 13.73
N VAL A 126 -5.43 7.18 12.99
CA VAL A 126 -4.84 7.18 11.65
C VAL A 126 -3.31 7.17 11.65
N ARG A 127 -2.65 7.82 12.61
CA ARG A 127 -1.18 7.84 12.70
C ARG A 127 -0.51 6.46 12.71
N PRO A 128 -0.91 5.50 13.56
CA PRO A 128 -0.31 4.17 13.56
C PRO A 128 -0.56 3.44 12.24
N VAL A 129 -1.74 3.62 11.64
CA VAL A 129 -2.11 3.03 10.35
C VAL A 129 -1.20 3.55 9.23
N LEU A 130 -0.99 4.87 9.14
CA LEU A 130 -0.08 5.46 8.15
C LEU A 130 1.36 4.94 8.30
N LYS A 131 1.84 4.80 9.55
CA LYS A 131 3.17 4.26 9.82
C LYS A 131 3.28 2.80 9.37
N GLN A 132 2.23 2.00 9.58
CA GLN A 132 2.17 0.61 9.13
C GLN A 132 2.18 0.53 7.59
N VAL A 133 1.44 1.38 6.90
CA VAL A 133 1.44 1.45 5.42
C VAL A 133 2.83 1.80 4.90
N ALA A 134 3.49 2.81 5.46
CA ALA A 134 4.84 3.20 5.05
C ALA A 134 5.86 2.07 5.26
N THR A 135 5.75 1.34 6.38
CA THR A 135 6.60 0.19 6.69
C THR A 135 6.34 -0.96 5.70
N ALA A 136 5.08 -1.31 5.47
CA ALA A 136 4.69 -2.39 4.56
C ALA A 136 5.12 -2.13 3.12
N LYS A 137 4.98 -0.88 2.64
CA LYS A 137 5.48 -0.44 1.33
C LYS A 137 6.99 -0.69 1.24
N ALA A 138 7.75 -0.19 2.21
CA ALA A 138 9.21 -0.31 2.20
C ALA A 138 9.67 -1.78 2.25
N ASP A 139 9.00 -2.61 3.05
CA ASP A 139 9.34 -4.02 3.17
C ASP A 139 9.00 -4.81 1.90
N LEU A 140 7.86 -4.55 1.26
CA LEU A 140 7.51 -5.17 -0.02
C LEU A 140 8.48 -4.73 -1.12
N GLN A 141 8.76 -3.44 -1.21
CA GLN A 141 9.70 -2.91 -2.20
C GLN A 141 11.08 -3.55 -2.03
N ARG A 142 11.59 -3.65 -0.79
CA ARG A 142 12.86 -4.32 -0.51
C ARG A 142 12.85 -5.78 -0.95
N ALA A 143 11.75 -6.50 -0.68
CA ALA A 143 11.62 -7.89 -1.10
C ALA A 143 11.65 -8.02 -2.64
N LEU A 144 10.91 -7.19 -3.38
CA LEU A 144 10.91 -7.21 -4.84
C LEU A 144 12.29 -6.84 -5.42
N VAL A 145 12.87 -5.72 -4.97
CA VAL A 145 14.18 -5.25 -5.45
C VAL A 145 15.29 -6.25 -5.16
N SER A 146 15.24 -6.96 -4.03
CA SER A 146 16.24 -7.98 -3.69
C SER A 146 16.27 -9.17 -4.64
N ARG A 147 15.23 -9.35 -5.46
CA ARG A 147 15.13 -10.38 -6.50
C ARG A 147 15.42 -9.85 -7.90
N CYS A 148 15.54 -8.54 -8.09
CA CYS A 148 15.82 -7.92 -9.39
C CYS A 148 17.32 -7.68 -9.60
N SER A 149 17.66 -7.22 -10.80
CA SER A 149 19.01 -6.81 -11.15
C SER A 149 19.48 -5.57 -10.34
N PRO A 150 20.79 -5.43 -10.08
CA PRO A 150 21.34 -4.26 -9.42
C PRO A 150 20.98 -2.97 -10.16
N GLY A 151 20.47 -1.97 -9.43
CA GLY A 151 20.05 -0.68 -10.01
C GLY A 151 18.54 -0.50 -10.11
N THR A 152 17.76 -1.58 -10.03
CA THR A 152 16.28 -1.54 -10.04
C THR A 152 15.70 -0.61 -8.98
N GLU A 153 16.36 -0.46 -7.81
CA GLU A 153 15.91 0.47 -6.77
C GLU A 153 15.78 1.92 -7.25
N LYS A 154 16.69 2.37 -8.13
CA LYS A 154 16.71 3.73 -8.66
C LYS A 154 15.54 4.00 -9.61
N GLU A 155 15.00 2.96 -10.24
CA GLU A 155 13.87 3.11 -11.17
C GLU A 155 12.62 3.58 -10.42
N PHE A 156 12.46 3.23 -9.15
CA PHE A 156 11.33 3.63 -8.30
C PHE A 156 11.57 4.91 -7.49
N GLU A 157 12.71 5.59 -7.67
CA GLU A 157 13.12 6.70 -6.81
C GLU A 157 12.09 7.84 -6.82
N THR A 158 11.58 8.20 -8.00
CA THR A 158 10.60 9.28 -8.17
C THR A 158 9.31 9.00 -7.37
N GLU A 159 8.72 7.81 -7.54
CA GLU A 159 7.48 7.44 -6.85
C GLU A 159 7.71 7.31 -5.34
N ASN A 160 8.90 6.90 -4.92
CA ASN A 160 9.27 6.82 -3.51
C ASN A 160 9.38 8.19 -2.86
N GLU A 161 10.02 9.15 -3.53
CA GLU A 161 10.11 10.53 -3.06
C GLU A 161 8.72 11.16 -2.95
N GLU A 162 7.88 10.98 -3.97
CA GLU A 162 6.50 11.46 -3.95
C GLU A 162 5.71 10.89 -2.76
N PHE A 163 5.77 9.56 -2.57
CA PHE A 163 5.15 8.90 -1.42
C PHE A 163 5.61 9.53 -0.09
N GLN A 164 6.93 9.67 0.09
CA GLN A 164 7.50 10.20 1.33
C GLN A 164 7.09 11.66 1.56
N ASN A 165 7.05 12.47 0.51
CA ASN A 165 6.62 13.86 0.59
C ASN A 165 5.15 13.96 1.05
N ILE A 166 4.25 13.16 0.47
CA ILE A 166 2.83 13.14 0.86
C ILE A 166 2.67 12.58 2.28
N TYR A 167 3.34 11.48 2.61
CA TYR A 167 3.34 10.88 3.95
C TYR A 167 3.76 11.88 5.04
N ASN A 168 4.87 12.57 4.83
CA ASN A 168 5.38 13.57 5.76
C ASN A 168 4.43 14.78 5.88
N ALA A 169 3.80 15.20 4.78
CA ALA A 169 2.79 16.25 4.79
C ALA A 169 1.57 15.87 5.64
N ILE A 170 1.04 14.65 5.46
CA ILE A 170 -0.09 14.13 6.25
C ILE A 170 0.28 14.06 7.73
N LEU A 171 1.43 13.47 8.07
CA LEU A 171 1.86 13.36 9.47
C LEU A 171 2.03 14.73 10.11
N LYS A 172 2.61 15.69 9.39
CA LYS A 172 2.77 17.07 9.87
C LYS A 172 1.41 17.70 10.15
N ASP A 173 0.44 17.56 9.25
CA ASP A 173 -0.90 18.13 9.46
C ASP A 173 -1.65 17.45 10.61
N LEU A 174 -1.59 16.12 10.73
CA LEU A 174 -2.18 15.37 11.87
C LEU A 174 -1.58 15.77 13.22
N ASN A 175 -0.31 16.19 13.25
CA ASN A 175 0.36 16.67 14.47
C ASN A 175 0.11 18.16 14.76
N SER A 176 -0.42 18.90 13.79
CA SER A 176 -0.73 20.32 13.97
C SER A 176 -2.09 20.51 14.64
N HIS A 177 -2.19 21.52 15.52
CA HIS A 177 -3.48 21.89 16.13
C HIS A 177 -4.34 22.78 15.21
N HIS A 178 -3.84 23.14 14.02
CA HIS A 178 -4.49 24.03 13.06
C HIS A 178 -5.05 23.24 11.87
N TYR A 179 -6.26 23.54 11.40
CA TYR A 179 -6.83 22.93 10.20
C TYR A 179 -6.22 23.59 8.95
N HIS A 180 -5.23 22.98 8.31
CA HIS A 180 -4.69 23.46 7.04
C HIS A 180 -5.37 22.76 5.85
N TYR A 181 -5.81 23.53 4.86
CA TYR A 181 -6.18 23.00 3.54
C TYR A 181 -4.89 22.84 2.71
N LEU A 182 -4.52 21.61 2.35
CA LEU A 182 -3.45 21.33 1.39
C LEU A 182 -3.96 21.53 -0.05
N ASP A 183 -4.45 22.73 -0.40
CA ASP A 183 -5.08 22.98 -1.71
C ASP A 183 -4.17 23.70 -2.74
N HIS A 184 -2.98 24.16 -2.32
CA HIS A 184 -2.16 25.05 -3.18
C HIS A 184 -0.78 24.53 -3.58
N LYS A 185 -0.34 23.33 -3.14
CA LYS A 185 1.00 22.82 -3.48
C LYS A 185 1.03 21.58 -4.38
N TYR A 186 -0.12 21.03 -4.72
CA TYR A 186 -0.22 19.78 -5.50
C TYR A 186 -1.08 19.89 -6.77
N LYS A 187 -1.58 21.08 -7.12
CA LYS A 187 -2.28 21.29 -8.40
C LYS A 187 -1.39 21.03 -9.62
N ASP A 188 -0.07 21.13 -9.46
CA ASP A 188 0.88 20.83 -10.54
C ASP A 188 1.25 19.34 -10.65
N LEU A 189 0.79 18.51 -9.71
CA LEU A 189 1.01 17.04 -9.71
C LEU A 189 -0.23 16.25 -10.14
N SER A 190 -1.34 16.91 -10.49
CA SER A 190 -2.48 16.22 -11.11
C SER A 190 -2.15 15.85 -12.56
N PHE A 191 -1.45 14.73 -12.74
CA PHE A 191 -1.46 14.03 -14.02
C PHE A 191 -2.86 13.48 -14.26
N ASP A 192 -3.44 13.83 -15.42
CA ASP A 192 -4.73 13.34 -15.88
C ASP A 192 -4.60 11.86 -16.27
N TYR A 193 -4.78 10.95 -15.32
CA TYR A 193 -4.70 9.50 -15.51
C TYR A 193 -5.76 8.92 -16.47
N ARG A 194 -6.62 9.75 -17.11
CA ARG A 194 -7.68 9.30 -18.02
C ARG A 194 -7.36 9.46 -19.52
N LYS A 195 -6.15 9.85 -19.89
CA LYS A 195 -5.77 9.94 -21.31
C LYS A 195 -5.09 8.64 -21.78
N GLU A 196 -5.91 7.64 -22.09
CA GLU A 196 -5.47 6.60 -23.02
C GLU A 196 -5.13 7.25 -24.38
N PRO A 197 -4.03 6.85 -25.03
CA PRO A 197 -3.78 7.28 -26.41
C PRO A 197 -4.82 6.62 -27.31
N ARG A 198 -5.72 7.44 -27.88
CA ARG A 198 -6.49 7.02 -29.05
C ARG A 198 -5.52 6.82 -30.21
N VAL A 199 -5.14 5.57 -30.43
CA VAL A 199 -4.46 5.13 -31.65
C VAL A 199 -5.42 5.40 -32.81
N ARG A 200 -5.00 6.24 -33.76
CA ARG A 200 -5.57 6.35 -35.10
C ARG A 200 -4.66 5.65 -36.08
#